data_AF-A0A0Q8PYR7-F1
#
_entry.id   AF-A0A0Q8PYR7-F1
#
_cell.length_a   1.000
_cell.length_b   1.000
_cell.length_c   1.000
_cell.angle_alpha   90.00
_cell.angle_beta   90.00
_cell.angle_gamma   90.00
#
_symmetry.space_group_name_H-M   'P 1'
#
loop_
_entity.id
_entity.type
_entity.pdbx_description
1 polymer ?
#
loop_
_entity_poly.entity_id
_entity_poly.type
_entity_poly.pdbx_seq_one_letter_code
_entity_poly.pdbx_strand_id
1 'polypeptide(L)'
;MRSFSCRLCDSPLFFDNSLCVSCGTALGFSRGERDIVPVDPEGQYVDLAGLVWHVCVNLNLSGCTWLAAIEGEQCEACDLTRIRPAATDLVGMAQFPAAESAKRHLVVELDTLGFDITGLVFDMRSSSEAAGEDVVIGHADGVITIDLAETDDARRERIRQELGEPYRTLLGHLRHEVGHYLQSQLVTPADPDLLARCRELFGDETADYQAEIDRHYSQGPPSGWEDSYITTYATMHPFEDFAETFAHYLHISDTCETASAYGLGTVDVSAFSVFRDLVLAVWVPLSVALNQINRSMGKADVYPFVIPDPVLDKLDFVAGLARRG
;
A
#
# COMPACT_ATOMS: atom_id res chain seq x y z
N MET A 1 -3.19 -9.88 2.44
CA MET A 1 -3.23 -9.83 3.90
C MET A 1 -3.57 -11.21 4.38
N ARG A 2 -2.56 -11.93 4.85
CA ARG A 2 -2.71 -13.27 5.44
C ARG A 2 -3.76 -13.29 6.56
N SER A 3 -4.31 -14.47 6.81
CA SER A 3 -5.13 -14.71 8.00
C SER A 3 -4.22 -14.81 9.23
N PHE A 4 -4.69 -14.23 10.34
CA PHE A 4 -4.05 -14.34 11.64
C PHE A 4 -4.95 -15.15 12.57
N SER A 5 -4.35 -15.84 13.54
CA SER A 5 -5.09 -16.62 14.53
C SER A 5 -4.48 -16.43 15.91
N CYS A 6 -5.32 -16.37 16.94
CA CYS A 6 -4.86 -16.22 18.31
C CYS A 6 -4.12 -17.49 18.73
N ARG A 7 -2.84 -17.37 19.11
CA ARG A 7 -1.99 -18.50 19.53
C ARG A 7 -2.52 -19.28 20.76
N LEU A 8 -3.51 -18.75 21.47
CA LEU A 8 -4.09 -19.39 22.65
C LEU A 8 -5.42 -20.12 22.40
N CYS A 9 -6.22 -19.67 21.42
CA CYS A 9 -7.57 -20.20 21.21
C CYS A 9 -7.96 -20.39 19.74
N ASP A 10 -7.02 -20.17 18.82
CA ASP A 10 -7.16 -20.30 17.37
C ASP A 10 -8.27 -19.44 16.74
N SER A 11 -8.84 -18.51 17.50
CA SER A 11 -9.84 -17.59 16.96
C SER A 11 -9.23 -16.69 15.89
N PRO A 12 -9.95 -16.42 14.79
CA PRO A 12 -9.49 -15.50 13.76
C PRO A 12 -9.18 -14.12 14.34
N LEU A 13 -8.08 -13.54 13.90
CA LEU A 13 -7.65 -12.19 14.25
C LEU A 13 -7.56 -11.34 13.00
N PHE A 14 -7.83 -10.05 13.18
CA PHE A 14 -7.58 -9.00 12.19
C PHE A 14 -6.31 -8.25 12.55
N PHE A 15 -5.64 -7.71 11.55
CA PHE A 15 -4.30 -7.11 11.67
C PHE A 15 -4.15 -6.09 12.81
N ASP A 16 -5.14 -5.20 12.97
CA ASP A 16 -5.14 -4.16 14.01
C ASP A 16 -5.75 -4.63 15.35
N ASN A 17 -5.92 -5.94 15.60
CA ASN A 17 -6.41 -6.43 16.88
C ASN A 17 -5.34 -6.29 17.98
N SER A 18 -5.68 -5.53 19.03
CA SER A 18 -4.93 -5.46 20.30
C SER A 18 -5.47 -6.43 21.37
N LEU A 19 -6.60 -7.10 21.10
CA LEU A 19 -7.26 -8.02 22.01
C LEU A 19 -7.96 -9.13 21.22
N CYS A 20 -7.79 -10.38 21.64
CA CYS A 20 -8.61 -11.47 21.15
C CYS A 20 -10.00 -11.39 21.78
N VAL A 21 -11.02 -11.14 20.96
CA VAL A 21 -12.41 -11.02 21.44
C VAL A 21 -13.00 -12.34 21.97
N SER A 22 -12.42 -13.49 21.62
CA SER A 22 -12.89 -14.80 22.08
C SER A 22 -12.39 -15.19 23.46
N CYS A 23 -11.10 -14.94 23.75
CA CYS A 23 -10.47 -15.39 24.99
C CYS A 23 -9.94 -14.25 25.88
N GLY A 24 -10.00 -12.99 25.42
CA GLY A 24 -9.55 -11.81 26.17
C GLY A 24 -8.04 -11.65 26.26
N THR A 25 -7.26 -12.40 25.49
CA THR A 25 -5.79 -12.26 25.46
C THR A 25 -5.40 -10.94 24.80
N ALA A 26 -4.54 -10.16 25.45
CA ALA A 26 -3.95 -8.97 24.85
C ALA A 26 -2.95 -9.37 23.76
N LEU A 27 -2.86 -8.56 22.70
CA LEU A 27 -2.13 -8.91 21.49
C LEU A 27 -1.21 -7.76 21.05
N GLY A 28 -0.12 -8.12 20.38
CA GLY A 28 0.73 -7.20 19.63
C GLY A 28 1.20 -7.82 18.32
N PHE A 29 1.57 -7.00 17.34
CA PHE A 29 2.16 -7.46 16.08
C PHE A 29 3.69 -7.45 16.18
N SER A 30 4.30 -8.63 16.01
CA SER A 30 5.75 -8.80 15.90
C SER A 30 6.16 -8.73 14.44
N ARG A 31 6.92 -7.69 14.05
CA ARG A 31 7.41 -7.54 12.68
C ARG A 31 8.37 -8.68 12.30
N GLY A 32 9.26 -9.08 13.21
CA GLY A 32 10.22 -10.16 12.98
C GLY A 32 9.55 -11.51 12.74
N GLU A 33 8.47 -11.81 13.45
CA GLU A 33 7.69 -13.03 13.25
C GLU A 33 6.62 -12.88 12.15
N ARG A 34 6.35 -11.65 11.71
CA ARG A 34 5.26 -11.27 10.80
C ARG A 34 3.91 -11.81 11.27
N ASP A 35 3.66 -11.76 12.57
CA ASP A 35 2.51 -12.41 13.20
C ASP A 35 1.98 -11.66 14.41
N ILE A 36 0.73 -11.93 14.77
CA ILE A 36 0.12 -11.41 15.98
C ILE A 36 0.43 -12.35 17.15
N VAL A 37 1.03 -11.81 18.19
CA VAL A 37 1.55 -12.54 19.34
C VAL A 37 0.81 -12.11 20.62
N PRO A 38 0.65 -13.01 21.61
CA PRO A 38 0.08 -12.64 22.89
C PRO A 38 1.06 -11.75 23.66
N VAL A 39 0.55 -10.71 24.33
CA VAL A 39 1.31 -9.92 25.29
C VAL A 39 0.80 -10.15 26.71
N ASP A 40 1.68 -10.04 27.69
CA ASP A 40 1.33 -10.14 29.10
C ASP A 40 0.59 -8.86 29.61
N PRO A 41 0.12 -8.83 30.88
CA PRO A 41 -0.58 -7.67 31.44
C PRO A 41 0.24 -6.37 31.44
N GLU A 42 1.56 -6.47 31.42
CA GLU A 42 2.50 -5.36 31.33
C GLU A 42 2.73 -4.91 29.87
N GLY A 43 2.10 -5.58 28.90
CA GLY A 43 2.24 -5.27 27.48
C GLY A 43 3.56 -5.77 26.89
N GLN A 44 4.14 -6.83 27.45
CA GLN A 44 5.41 -7.41 27.02
C GLN A 44 5.20 -8.72 26.26
N TYR A 45 6.10 -8.98 25.31
CA TYR A 45 6.21 -10.26 24.62
C TYR A 45 7.67 -10.69 24.62
N VAL A 46 7.93 -11.96 24.96
CA VAL A 46 9.27 -12.55 24.87
C VAL A 46 9.31 -13.45 23.64
N ASP A 47 10.16 -13.11 22.69
CA ASP A 47 10.29 -13.89 21.46
C ASP A 47 11.09 -15.19 21.68
N LEU A 48 11.22 -15.99 20.62
CA LEU A 48 11.96 -17.26 20.65
C LEU A 48 13.46 -17.10 20.94
N ALA A 49 14.03 -15.92 20.72
CA ALA A 49 15.42 -15.61 21.05
C ALA A 49 15.59 -15.13 22.50
N GLY A 50 14.50 -14.94 23.25
CA GLY A 50 14.49 -14.43 24.61
C GLY A 50 14.59 -12.91 24.69
N LEU A 51 14.39 -12.19 23.58
CA LEU A 51 14.31 -10.74 23.58
C LEU A 51 12.93 -10.29 24.07
N VAL A 52 12.92 -9.26 24.90
CA VAL A 52 11.68 -8.65 25.40
C VAL A 52 11.28 -7.53 24.47
N TRP A 53 10.04 -7.57 24.04
CA TRP A 53 9.38 -6.61 23.19
C TRP A 53 8.22 -5.99 23.94
N HIS A 54 7.89 -4.74 23.62
CA HIS A 54 6.89 -3.95 24.34
C HIS A 54 5.84 -3.41 23.39
N VAL A 55 4.58 -3.32 23.80
CA VAL A 55 3.56 -2.62 23.02
C VAL A 55 4.00 -1.18 22.74
N CYS A 56 3.88 -0.76 21.47
CA CYS A 56 4.27 0.58 21.02
C CYS A 56 3.60 1.69 21.83
N VAL A 57 4.37 2.73 22.17
CA VAL A 57 3.87 3.91 22.91
C VAL A 57 2.70 4.61 22.20
N ASN A 58 2.59 4.45 20.89
CA ASN A 58 1.53 5.05 20.07
C ASN A 58 0.22 4.25 20.06
N LEU A 59 0.06 3.19 20.87
CA LEU A 59 -1.21 2.45 20.97
C LEU A 59 -2.40 3.37 21.23
N ASN A 60 -2.29 4.27 22.21
CA ASN A 60 -3.37 5.20 22.58
C ASN A 60 -3.40 6.49 21.74
N LEU A 61 -2.47 6.63 20.78
CA LEU A 61 -2.40 7.79 19.88
C LEU A 61 -2.98 7.46 18.50
N SER A 62 -2.49 6.39 17.87
CA SER A 62 -2.83 5.98 16.51
C SER A 62 -3.42 4.58 16.41
N GLY A 63 -3.71 3.93 17.55
CA GLY A 63 -4.16 2.54 17.56
C GLY A 63 -3.06 1.55 17.18
N CYS A 64 -1.78 1.93 17.28
CA CYS A 64 -0.68 1.07 16.87
C CYS A 64 -0.58 -0.18 17.76
N THR A 65 -0.79 -1.35 17.16
CA THR A 65 -0.72 -2.65 17.85
C THR A 65 0.64 -3.32 17.73
N TRP A 66 1.64 -2.67 17.12
CA TRP A 66 2.95 -3.26 16.90
C TRP A 66 3.81 -3.22 18.16
N LEU A 67 4.85 -4.06 18.16
CA LEU A 67 5.84 -4.13 19.22
C LEU A 67 7.07 -3.26 18.94
N ALA A 68 7.62 -2.67 20.00
CA ALA A 68 8.85 -1.89 20.07
C ALA A 68 9.92 -2.67 20.85
N ALA A 69 11.19 -2.46 20.50
CA ALA A 69 12.31 -3.13 21.15
C ALA A 69 12.64 -2.57 22.54
N ILE A 70 12.25 -1.32 22.81
CA ILE A 70 12.54 -0.60 24.06
C ILE A 70 11.23 -0.14 24.70
N GLU A 71 11.11 -0.33 26.00
CA GLU A 71 9.96 0.11 26.78
C GLU A 71 9.71 1.62 26.63
N GLY A 72 8.47 1.99 26.29
CA GLY A 72 8.07 3.40 26.15
C GLY A 72 8.48 4.05 24.83
N GLU A 73 9.11 3.32 23.91
CA GLU A 73 9.47 3.81 22.58
C GLU A 73 8.43 3.44 21.50
N GLN A 74 8.68 3.93 20.29
CA GLN A 74 7.89 3.64 19.11
C GLN A 74 8.34 2.32 18.48
N CYS A 75 7.44 1.65 17.77
CA CYS A 75 7.80 0.52 16.93
C CYS A 75 8.42 1.02 15.62
N GLU A 76 9.11 0.11 14.93
CA GLU A 76 9.79 0.42 13.66
C GLU A 76 8.84 1.00 12.59
N ALA A 77 7.57 0.58 12.55
CA ALA A 77 6.61 1.18 11.63
C ALA A 77 6.25 2.62 12.01
N CYS A 78 6.09 2.93 13.30
CA CYS A 78 5.82 4.29 13.76
C CYS A 78 7.04 5.20 13.57
N ASP A 79 8.26 4.68 13.70
CA ASP A 79 9.50 5.43 13.45
C ASP A 79 9.62 5.93 12.00
N LEU A 80 8.96 5.26 11.04
CA LEU A 80 8.90 5.75 9.66
C LEU A 80 8.10 7.06 9.55
N THR A 81 7.28 7.45 10.53
CA THR A 81 6.58 8.74 10.50
C THR A 81 7.48 9.85 11.02
N ARG A 82 8.05 10.60 10.09
CA ARG A 82 8.90 11.75 10.38
C ARG A 82 8.09 12.95 10.85
N ILE A 83 6.92 13.19 10.22
CA ILE A 83 6.04 14.30 10.55
C ILE A 83 4.61 13.79 10.73
N ARG A 84 3.97 14.25 11.80
CA ARG A 84 2.55 14.06 12.10
C ARG A 84 1.90 15.40 12.47
N PRO A 85 0.57 15.50 12.46
CA PRO A 85 -0.13 16.73 12.86
C PRO A 85 0.22 17.16 14.28
N ALA A 86 0.18 18.48 14.53
CA ALA A 86 0.30 19.00 15.88
C ALA A 86 -0.85 18.50 16.76
N ALA A 87 -0.62 18.32 18.06
CA ALA A 87 -1.66 17.90 18.99
C ALA A 87 -2.86 18.88 19.07
N THR A 88 -2.64 20.13 18.65
CA THR A 88 -3.67 21.17 18.55
C THR A 88 -4.51 21.08 17.28
N ASP A 89 -4.04 20.38 16.24
CA ASP A 89 -4.82 20.12 15.03
C ASP A 89 -5.74 18.91 15.24
N LEU A 90 -6.91 19.18 15.79
CA LEU A 90 -7.88 18.14 16.10
C LEU A 90 -8.39 17.40 14.85
N VAL A 91 -8.38 18.05 13.67
CA VAL A 91 -8.82 17.43 12.42
C VAL A 91 -7.79 16.42 11.94
N GLY A 92 -6.54 16.85 11.76
CA GLY A 92 -5.46 15.94 11.37
C GLY A 92 -5.25 14.83 12.39
N MET A 93 -5.29 15.13 13.69
CA MET A 93 -5.17 14.10 14.73
C MET A 93 -6.29 13.07 14.71
N ALA A 94 -7.51 13.43 14.29
CA ALA A 94 -8.61 12.46 14.12
C ALA A 94 -8.43 11.55 12.89
N GLN A 95 -7.71 12.03 11.88
CA GLN A 95 -7.42 11.31 10.63
C GLN A 95 -6.17 10.43 10.73
N PHE A 96 -5.22 10.83 11.58
CA PHE A 96 -3.92 10.19 11.76
C PHE A 96 -3.98 8.67 12.04
N PRO A 97 -4.89 8.12 12.87
CA PRO A 97 -4.96 6.67 13.11
C PRO A 97 -5.22 5.85 11.84
N ALA A 98 -6.08 6.35 10.93
CA ALA A 98 -6.38 5.65 9.68
C ALA A 98 -5.18 5.67 8.72
N ALA A 99 -4.41 6.77 8.69
CA ALA A 99 -3.18 6.85 7.92
C ALA A 99 -2.07 5.96 8.45
N GLU A 100 -1.90 5.90 9.78
CA GLU A 100 -0.96 4.99 10.41
C GLU A 100 -1.34 3.52 10.18
N SER A 101 -2.63 3.16 10.21
CA SER A 101 -3.09 1.80 9.86
C SER A 101 -2.78 1.45 8.40
N ALA A 102 -3.08 2.34 7.45
CA ALA A 102 -2.76 2.14 6.04
C ALA A 102 -1.24 1.99 5.80
N LYS A 103 -0.42 2.82 6.44
CA LYS A 103 1.04 2.70 6.38
C LYS A 103 1.52 1.36 6.94
N ARG A 104 1.02 0.92 8.11
CA ARG A 104 1.41 -0.38 8.68
C ARG A 104 1.05 -1.56 7.77
N HIS A 105 -0.09 -1.50 7.10
CA HIS A 105 -0.47 -2.50 6.07
C HIS A 105 0.58 -2.49 4.96
N LEU A 106 0.90 -1.33 4.39
CA LEU A 106 1.91 -1.20 3.34
C LEU A 106 3.28 -1.75 3.78
N VAL A 107 3.73 -1.44 5.00
CA VAL A 107 5.02 -1.94 5.51
C VAL A 107 5.04 -3.47 5.57
N VAL A 108 3.97 -4.11 6.06
CA VAL A 108 3.88 -5.58 6.08
C VAL A 108 3.87 -6.17 4.68
N GLU A 109 3.18 -5.52 3.75
CA GLU A 109 3.13 -5.93 2.35
C GLU A 109 4.53 -5.88 1.71
N LEU A 110 5.26 -4.78 1.90
CA LEU A 110 6.63 -4.62 1.40
C LEU A 110 7.60 -5.62 2.03
N ASP A 111 7.53 -5.82 3.36
CA ASP A 111 8.32 -6.83 4.07
C ASP A 111 8.05 -8.23 3.51
N THR A 112 6.77 -8.55 3.26
CA THR A 112 6.34 -9.86 2.76
C THR A 112 6.90 -10.13 1.36
N LEU A 113 6.92 -9.11 0.51
CA LEU A 113 7.46 -9.19 -0.84
C LEU A 113 8.98 -9.06 -0.90
N GLY A 114 9.63 -8.66 0.20
CA GLY A 114 11.09 -8.60 0.31
C GLY A 114 11.70 -7.29 -0.17
N PHE A 115 10.93 -6.20 -0.21
CA PHE A 115 11.48 -4.89 -0.53
C PHE A 115 12.24 -4.31 0.66
N ASP A 116 13.44 -3.77 0.40
CA ASP A 116 14.15 -2.94 1.37
C ASP A 116 13.44 -1.58 1.50
N ILE A 117 13.04 -1.25 2.73
CA ILE A 117 12.38 0.03 3.05
C ILE A 117 13.33 0.98 3.80
N THR A 118 14.63 0.67 3.81
CA THR A 118 15.64 1.50 4.49
C THR A 118 15.68 2.90 3.89
N GLY A 119 15.45 3.91 4.72
CA GLY A 119 15.42 5.32 4.30
C GLY A 119 14.04 5.83 3.87
N LEU A 120 13.04 4.94 3.79
CA LEU A 120 11.65 5.34 3.59
C LEU A 120 11.13 6.06 4.84
N VAL A 121 10.56 7.24 4.67
CA VAL A 121 9.89 7.99 5.74
C VAL A 121 8.60 8.64 5.23
N PHE A 122 7.68 8.92 6.15
CA PHE A 122 6.36 9.46 5.85
C PHE A 122 6.15 10.81 6.55
N ASP A 123 5.74 11.80 5.76
CA ASP A 123 5.23 13.08 6.24
C ASP A 123 3.69 13.05 6.15
N MET A 124 3.03 12.83 7.28
CA MET A 124 1.58 12.82 7.40
C MET A 124 1.08 14.23 7.73
N ARG A 125 0.77 15.00 6.68
CA ARG A 125 0.40 16.42 6.79
C ARG A 125 -1.11 16.58 6.84
N SER A 126 -1.55 17.61 7.56
CA SER A 126 -2.95 18.00 7.58
C SER A 126 -3.16 19.28 6.80
N SER A 127 -4.07 19.28 5.82
CA SER A 127 -4.41 20.47 5.06
C SER A 127 -5.09 21.57 5.90
N SER A 128 -5.55 21.28 7.13
CA SER A 128 -6.01 22.31 8.09
C SER A 128 -4.86 23.15 8.67
N GLU A 129 -3.64 22.60 8.77
CA GLU A 129 -2.45 23.30 9.27
C GLU A 129 -1.83 24.21 8.20
N ALA A 130 -2.03 23.88 6.92
CA ALA A 130 -1.48 24.60 5.78
C ALA A 130 -2.19 25.93 5.46
N ALA A 131 -3.14 26.39 6.30
CA ALA A 131 -3.89 27.63 6.11
C ALA A 131 -4.54 27.81 4.72
N GLY A 132 -4.87 26.70 4.04
CA GLY A 132 -5.42 26.70 2.69
C GLY A 132 -4.39 26.54 1.55
N GLU A 133 -3.12 26.27 1.85
CA GLU A 133 -2.16 25.77 0.87
C GLU A 133 -2.35 24.26 0.66
N ASP A 134 -2.38 23.81 -0.59
CA ASP A 134 -2.43 22.39 -0.92
C ASP A 134 -1.13 21.72 -0.46
N VAL A 135 -1.23 20.64 0.31
CA VAL A 135 -0.07 19.82 0.68
C VAL A 135 0.51 19.27 -0.61
N VAL A 136 1.78 19.60 -0.91
CA VAL A 136 2.51 18.96 -2.00
C VAL A 136 2.71 17.50 -1.62
N ILE A 137 1.88 16.66 -2.20
CA ILE A 137 1.97 15.21 -2.16
C ILE A 137 3.07 14.80 -3.13
N GLY A 138 3.83 13.78 -2.76
CA GLY A 138 4.84 13.20 -3.62
C GLY A 138 5.91 12.48 -2.82
N HIS A 139 6.95 12.08 -3.53
CA HIS A 139 8.15 11.46 -2.98
C HIS A 139 9.37 12.33 -3.31
N ALA A 140 10.25 12.54 -2.32
CA ALA A 140 11.55 13.17 -2.55
C ALA A 140 12.60 12.56 -1.61
N ASP A 141 13.69 12.02 -2.16
CA ASP A 141 14.80 11.44 -1.38
C ASP A 141 14.36 10.46 -0.27
N GLY A 142 13.34 9.63 -0.54
CA GLY A 142 12.78 8.68 0.43
C GLY A 142 11.65 9.19 1.33
N VAL A 143 11.25 10.46 1.17
CA VAL A 143 10.14 11.05 1.93
C VAL A 143 8.85 10.94 1.14
N ILE A 144 7.90 10.15 1.62
CA ILE A 144 6.53 10.07 1.10
C ILE A 144 5.66 11.08 1.85
N THR A 145 5.08 12.06 1.16
CA THR A 145 4.19 13.06 1.76
C THR A 145 2.74 12.76 1.40
N ILE A 146 1.88 12.62 2.40
CA ILE A 146 0.44 12.40 2.23
C ILE A 146 -0.39 13.48 2.92
N ASP A 147 -1.49 13.89 2.29
CA ASP A 147 -2.53 14.71 2.93
C ASP A 147 -3.49 13.79 3.71
N LEU A 148 -3.54 13.95 5.02
CA LEU A 148 -4.42 13.18 5.90
C LEU A 148 -5.90 13.36 5.57
N ALA A 149 -6.27 14.45 4.90
CA ALA A 149 -7.63 14.64 4.49
C ALA A 149 -8.12 13.61 3.45
N GLU A 150 -7.22 12.83 2.86
CA GLU A 150 -7.58 11.66 2.06
C GLU A 150 -8.21 10.51 2.87
N THR A 151 -8.16 10.54 4.21
CA THR A 151 -8.92 9.59 5.02
C THR A 151 -10.41 9.89 5.05
N ASP A 152 -10.84 11.11 4.67
CA ASP A 152 -12.24 11.53 4.67
C ASP A 152 -12.99 10.98 3.43
N ASP A 153 -13.94 10.08 3.66
CA ASP A 153 -14.79 9.48 2.62
C ASP A 153 -15.52 10.51 1.75
N ALA A 154 -16.01 11.60 2.34
CA ALA A 154 -16.75 12.63 1.61
C ALA A 154 -15.82 13.47 0.74
N ARG A 155 -14.59 13.76 1.21
CA ARG A 155 -13.58 14.42 0.37
C ARG A 155 -13.11 13.51 -0.74
N ARG A 156 -12.86 12.23 -0.45
CA ARG A 156 -12.49 11.23 -1.47
C ARG A 156 -13.53 11.12 -2.57
N GLU A 157 -14.81 10.98 -2.22
CA GLU A 157 -15.87 10.85 -3.22
C GLU A 157 -16.04 12.14 -4.05
N ARG A 158 -15.84 13.32 -3.45
CA ARG A 158 -15.80 14.58 -4.22
C ARG A 158 -14.65 14.61 -5.23
N ILE A 159 -13.43 14.33 -4.79
CA ILE A 159 -12.25 14.31 -5.67
C ILE A 159 -12.41 13.25 -6.77
N ARG A 160 -12.93 12.08 -6.42
CA ARG A 160 -13.27 10.99 -7.35
C ARG A 160 -14.18 11.47 -8.48
N GLN A 161 -15.22 12.24 -8.13
CA GLN A 161 -16.16 12.80 -9.12
C GLN A 161 -15.53 13.93 -9.94
N GLU A 162 -14.67 14.75 -9.33
CA GLU A 162 -14.02 15.88 -9.98
C GLU A 162 -12.91 15.45 -10.96
N LEU A 163 -12.12 14.42 -10.61
CA LEU A 163 -11.00 13.92 -11.41
C LEU A 163 -11.38 12.73 -12.31
N GLY A 164 -12.58 12.16 -12.13
CA GLY A 164 -13.03 10.99 -12.89
C GLY A 164 -12.25 9.71 -12.58
N GLU A 165 -11.47 9.69 -11.49
CA GLU A 165 -10.66 8.56 -11.08
C GLU A 165 -11.53 7.54 -10.34
N PRO A 166 -11.66 6.29 -10.81
CA PRO A 166 -12.61 5.35 -10.24
C PRO A 166 -12.20 4.82 -8.86
N TYR A 167 -10.95 4.99 -8.43
CA TYR A 167 -10.37 4.36 -7.24
C TYR A 167 -9.34 5.26 -6.55
N ARG A 168 -9.71 5.90 -5.43
CA ARG A 168 -8.76 6.62 -4.56
C ARG A 168 -8.94 6.17 -3.12
N THR A 169 -7.95 5.47 -2.59
CA THR A 169 -7.89 5.07 -1.16
C THR A 169 -6.53 5.48 -0.62
N LEU A 170 -6.44 5.74 0.68
CA LEU A 170 -5.16 6.14 1.27
C LEU A 170 -4.09 5.06 1.12
N LEU A 171 -4.45 3.79 1.28
CA LEU A 171 -3.53 2.68 1.02
C LEU A 171 -3.09 2.64 -0.45
N GLY A 172 -4.03 2.81 -1.39
CA GLY A 172 -3.70 2.87 -2.82
C GLY A 172 -2.73 4.00 -3.16
N HIS A 173 -2.93 5.18 -2.57
CA HIS A 173 -2.05 6.31 -2.77
C HIS A 173 -0.66 6.10 -2.14
N LEU A 174 -0.59 5.54 -0.92
CA LEU A 174 0.69 5.16 -0.32
C LEU A 174 1.44 4.13 -1.18
N ARG A 175 0.72 3.17 -1.78
CA ARG A 175 1.31 2.18 -2.71
C ARG A 175 1.86 2.84 -3.98
N HIS A 176 1.15 3.83 -4.51
CA HIS A 176 1.59 4.61 -5.67
C HIS A 176 2.88 5.38 -5.34
N GLU A 177 2.89 6.15 -4.25
CA GLU A 177 4.05 6.97 -3.87
C GLU A 177 5.29 6.13 -3.50
N VAL A 178 5.09 4.98 -2.85
CA VAL A 178 6.19 4.04 -2.62
C VAL A 178 6.70 3.41 -3.93
N GLY A 179 5.83 3.23 -4.92
CA GLY A 179 6.24 2.78 -6.25
C GLY A 179 7.29 3.69 -6.87
N HIS A 180 7.06 5.01 -6.82
CA HIS A 180 8.05 5.99 -7.27
C HIS A 180 9.37 5.93 -6.48
N TYR A 181 9.29 5.85 -5.15
CA TYR A 181 10.47 5.71 -4.31
C TYR A 181 11.28 4.46 -4.71
N LEU A 182 10.64 3.31 -4.84
CA LEU A 182 11.32 2.06 -5.20
C LEU A 182 11.86 2.08 -6.64
N GLN A 183 11.20 2.76 -7.58
CA GLN A 183 11.78 2.98 -8.90
C GLN A 183 13.12 3.71 -8.81
N SER A 184 13.18 4.80 -8.02
CA SER A 184 14.40 5.60 -7.85
C SER A 184 15.55 4.81 -7.21
N GLN A 185 15.24 3.82 -6.38
CA GLN A 185 16.24 2.98 -5.71
C GLN A 185 16.70 1.81 -6.57
N LEU A 186 15.76 1.15 -7.28
CA LEU A 186 16.00 -0.13 -7.94
C LEU A 186 16.32 0.02 -9.44
N VAL A 187 15.77 1.04 -10.11
CA VAL A 187 15.94 1.26 -11.55
C VAL A 187 16.85 2.46 -11.77
N THR A 188 18.16 2.23 -11.64
CA THR A 188 19.17 3.30 -11.68
C THR A 188 20.09 3.17 -12.90
N PRO A 189 20.79 4.26 -13.29
CA PRO A 189 21.81 4.21 -14.34
C PRO A 189 22.98 3.25 -14.06
N ALA A 190 23.12 2.73 -12.83
CA ALA A 190 24.12 1.73 -12.48
C ALA A 190 23.81 0.33 -13.05
N ASP A 191 22.53 0.05 -13.37
CA ASP A 191 22.09 -1.14 -14.11
C ASP A 191 21.43 -0.70 -15.44
N PRO A 192 22.25 -0.44 -16.49
CA PRO A 192 21.75 0.11 -17.74
C PRO A 192 20.80 -0.82 -18.49
N ASP A 193 20.94 -2.14 -18.31
CA ASP A 193 20.06 -3.13 -18.96
C ASP A 193 18.67 -3.10 -18.31
N LEU A 194 18.59 -2.99 -16.99
CA LEU A 194 17.33 -2.85 -16.27
C LEU A 194 16.63 -1.52 -16.61
N LEU A 195 17.37 -0.41 -16.64
CA LEU A 195 16.85 0.89 -17.04
C LEU A 195 16.33 0.88 -18.49
N ALA A 196 17.08 0.27 -19.42
CA ALA A 196 16.64 0.13 -20.81
C ALA A 196 15.35 -0.69 -20.91
N ARG A 197 15.24 -1.78 -20.14
CA ARG A 197 14.01 -2.59 -20.09
C ARG A 197 12.83 -1.82 -19.48
N CYS A 198 13.06 -1.02 -18.45
CA CYS A 198 12.03 -0.14 -17.89
C CYS A 198 11.53 0.83 -18.96
N ARG A 199 12.43 1.49 -19.69
CA ARG A 199 12.06 2.43 -20.76
C ARG A 199 11.36 1.79 -21.94
N GLU A 200 11.69 0.54 -22.26
CA GLU A 200 10.96 -0.23 -23.27
C GLU A 200 9.49 -0.45 -22.89
N LEU A 201 9.22 -0.66 -21.60
CA LEU A 201 7.88 -0.97 -21.09
C LEU A 201 7.04 0.27 -20.77
N PHE A 202 7.64 1.30 -20.16
CA PHE A 202 6.93 2.46 -19.61
C PHE A 202 7.15 3.74 -20.42
N GLY A 203 8.22 3.81 -21.22
CA GLY A 203 8.67 5.03 -21.90
C GLY A 203 9.82 5.72 -21.19
N ASP A 204 10.29 6.83 -21.77
CA ASP A 204 11.43 7.60 -21.25
C ASP A 204 11.00 8.51 -20.11
N GLU A 205 11.41 8.18 -18.89
CA GLU A 205 11.11 8.91 -17.67
C GLU A 205 11.76 10.30 -17.60
N THR A 206 12.65 10.64 -18.55
CA THR A 206 13.27 11.97 -18.64
C THR A 206 12.42 12.99 -19.39
N ALA A 207 11.23 12.60 -19.85
CA ALA A 207 10.24 13.52 -20.41
C ALA A 207 9.95 14.68 -19.43
N ASP A 208 9.60 15.85 -19.96
CA ASP A 208 9.28 17.00 -19.11
C ASP A 208 7.94 16.76 -18.42
N TYR A 209 8.03 16.50 -17.11
CA TYR A 209 6.87 16.16 -16.28
C TYR A 209 5.76 17.22 -16.34
N GLN A 210 6.11 18.52 -16.31
CA GLN A 210 5.11 19.58 -16.33
C GLN A 210 4.44 19.69 -17.71
N ALA A 211 5.22 19.55 -18.79
CA ALA A 211 4.67 19.56 -20.14
C ALA A 211 3.71 18.38 -20.37
N GLU A 212 4.01 17.21 -19.81
CA GLU A 212 3.16 16.03 -19.91
C GLU A 212 1.87 16.14 -19.07
N ILE A 213 1.93 16.75 -17.88
CA ILE A 213 0.74 17.14 -17.10
C ILE A 213 -0.16 18.07 -17.92
N ASP A 214 0.41 19.13 -18.49
CA ASP A 214 -0.34 20.12 -19.26
C ASP A 214 -1.00 19.47 -20.48
N ARG A 215 -0.28 18.56 -21.16
CA ARG A 215 -0.82 17.76 -22.26
C ARG A 215 -1.97 16.87 -21.78
N HIS A 216 -1.80 16.13 -20.69
CA HIS A 216 -2.81 15.19 -20.19
C HIS A 216 -4.13 15.90 -19.85
N TYR A 217 -4.08 17.03 -19.12
CA TYR A 217 -5.30 17.76 -18.78
C TYR A 217 -5.92 18.53 -19.95
N SER A 218 -5.13 18.92 -20.96
CA SER A 218 -5.66 19.63 -22.13
C SER A 218 -6.22 18.70 -23.21
N GLN A 219 -5.64 17.51 -23.39
CA GLN A 219 -5.98 16.59 -24.48
C GLN A 219 -6.67 15.30 -24.01
N GLY A 220 -6.58 15.00 -22.72
CA GLY A 220 -7.03 13.72 -22.16
C GLY A 220 -6.09 12.56 -22.48
N PRO A 221 -6.46 11.34 -22.08
CA PRO A 221 -5.72 10.14 -22.45
C PRO A 221 -5.77 9.91 -23.97
N PRO A 222 -4.72 9.33 -24.57
CA PRO A 222 -4.71 9.00 -25.99
C PRO A 222 -5.82 8.00 -26.35
N SER A 223 -6.30 8.03 -27.60
CA SER A 223 -7.28 7.06 -28.08
C SER A 223 -6.70 5.63 -28.04
N GLY A 224 -7.45 4.67 -27.49
CA GLY A 224 -7.00 3.28 -27.34
C GLY A 224 -6.03 3.07 -26.18
N TRP A 225 -5.97 3.99 -25.22
CA TRP A 225 -5.10 3.85 -24.04
C TRP A 225 -5.38 2.57 -23.26
N GLU A 226 -6.64 2.11 -23.25
CA GLU A 226 -7.10 0.90 -22.56
C GLU A 226 -6.40 -0.38 -23.04
N ASP A 227 -5.76 -0.36 -24.21
CA ASP A 227 -5.00 -1.49 -24.76
C ASP A 227 -3.57 -1.56 -24.20
N SER A 228 -3.08 -0.54 -23.49
CA SER A 228 -1.67 -0.45 -23.06
C SER A 228 -1.44 0.11 -21.65
N TYR A 229 -2.43 0.73 -21.03
CA TYR A 229 -2.33 1.37 -19.72
C TYR A 229 -3.45 0.91 -18.80
N ILE A 230 -3.13 0.80 -17.51
CA ILE A 230 -4.09 0.32 -16.50
C ILE A 230 -5.07 1.41 -16.06
N THR A 231 -4.61 2.67 -16.04
CA THR A 231 -5.42 3.85 -15.75
C THR A 231 -5.19 4.95 -16.78
N THR A 232 -6.11 5.91 -16.85
CA THR A 232 -5.90 7.11 -17.68
C THR A 232 -4.72 7.94 -17.17
N TYR A 233 -4.52 7.99 -15.85
CA TYR A 233 -3.43 8.74 -15.23
C TYR A 233 -2.05 8.13 -15.56
N ALA A 234 -1.96 6.80 -15.70
CA ALA A 234 -0.75 6.14 -16.21
C ALA A 234 -0.33 6.63 -17.61
N THR A 235 -1.23 7.22 -18.40
CA THR A 235 -0.89 7.83 -19.71
C THR A 235 -0.26 9.21 -19.60
N MET A 236 -0.24 9.79 -18.39
CA MET A 236 0.27 11.13 -18.15
C MET A 236 1.78 11.16 -18.33
N HIS A 237 2.52 10.31 -17.63
CA HIS A 237 3.98 10.27 -17.69
C HIS A 237 4.51 8.84 -17.43
N PRO A 238 5.64 8.41 -18.04
CA PRO A 238 6.23 7.08 -17.80
C PRO A 238 6.50 6.76 -16.33
N PHE A 239 6.81 7.79 -15.55
CA PHE A 239 6.99 7.70 -14.09
C PHE A 239 5.68 7.31 -13.38
N GLU A 240 4.55 7.91 -13.77
CA GLU A 240 3.23 7.56 -13.22
C GLU A 240 2.75 6.20 -13.68
N ASP A 241 3.04 5.80 -14.92
CA ASP A 241 2.73 4.47 -15.43
C ASP A 241 3.41 3.38 -14.59
N PHE A 242 4.67 3.62 -14.19
CA PHE A 242 5.39 2.74 -13.28
C PHE A 242 4.73 2.70 -11.90
N ALA A 243 4.46 3.85 -11.28
CA ALA A 243 3.87 3.91 -9.94
C ALA A 243 2.45 3.31 -9.88
N GLU A 244 1.61 3.56 -10.88
CA GLU A 244 0.28 2.96 -11.00
C GLU A 244 0.37 1.43 -11.18
N THR A 245 1.30 0.97 -12.02
CA THR A 245 1.57 -0.46 -12.18
C THR A 245 2.06 -1.08 -10.87
N PHE A 246 2.95 -0.39 -10.14
CA PHE A 246 3.47 -0.85 -8.86
C PHE A 246 2.36 -0.94 -7.81
N ALA A 247 1.50 0.07 -7.73
CA ALA A 247 0.36 0.07 -6.83
C ALA A 247 -0.60 -1.09 -7.12
N HIS A 248 -0.82 -1.41 -8.40
CA HIS A 248 -1.61 -2.55 -8.80
C HIS A 248 -0.93 -3.89 -8.54
N TYR A 249 0.38 -4.01 -8.71
CA TYR A 249 1.14 -5.20 -8.32
C TYR A 249 0.95 -5.52 -6.84
N LEU A 250 1.08 -4.52 -5.97
CA LEU A 250 0.82 -4.65 -4.53
C LEU A 250 -0.63 -5.06 -4.27
N HIS A 251 -1.59 -4.28 -4.77
CA HIS A 251 -3.03 -4.55 -4.62
C HIS A 251 -3.42 -5.98 -5.02
N ILE A 252 -2.94 -6.45 -6.17
CA ILE A 252 -3.21 -7.80 -6.68
C ILE A 252 -2.60 -8.85 -5.76
N SER A 253 -1.33 -8.70 -5.39
CA SER A 253 -0.62 -9.63 -4.52
C SER A 253 -1.32 -9.81 -3.17
N ASP A 254 -1.61 -8.69 -2.51
CA ASP A 254 -2.29 -8.65 -1.21
C ASP A 254 -3.72 -9.19 -1.25
N THR A 255 -4.47 -8.90 -2.31
CA THR A 255 -5.84 -9.41 -2.45
C THR A 255 -5.87 -10.89 -2.80
N CYS A 256 -4.98 -11.37 -3.67
CA CYS A 256 -4.85 -12.80 -3.98
C CYS A 256 -4.46 -13.61 -2.73
N GLU A 257 -3.51 -13.11 -1.93
CA GLU A 257 -3.13 -13.74 -0.66
C GLU A 257 -4.32 -13.79 0.31
N THR A 258 -5.04 -12.68 0.45
CA THR A 258 -6.25 -12.61 1.30
C THR A 258 -7.29 -13.63 0.84
N ALA A 259 -7.60 -13.66 -0.45
CA ALA A 259 -8.56 -14.62 -1.00
C ALA A 259 -8.13 -16.07 -0.75
N SER A 260 -6.84 -16.38 -0.91
CA SER A 260 -6.30 -17.71 -0.59
C SER A 260 -6.47 -18.05 0.88
N ALA A 261 -6.13 -17.14 1.79
CA ALA A 261 -6.20 -17.33 3.24
C ALA A 261 -7.62 -17.60 3.77
N TYR A 262 -8.65 -17.11 3.06
CA TYR A 262 -10.06 -17.33 3.38
C TYR A 262 -10.74 -18.40 2.50
N GLY A 263 -9.98 -19.16 1.70
CA GLY A 263 -10.52 -20.22 0.85
C GLY A 263 -11.38 -19.74 -0.31
N LEU A 264 -11.21 -18.48 -0.73
CA LEU A 264 -11.85 -17.88 -1.90
C LEU A 264 -11.01 -18.05 -3.19
N GLY A 265 -9.75 -18.49 -3.06
CA GLY A 265 -8.91 -18.87 -4.19
C GLY A 265 -9.22 -20.28 -4.71
N THR A 266 -9.21 -20.46 -6.03
CA THR A 266 -9.37 -21.77 -6.67
C THR A 266 -8.06 -22.53 -6.82
N VAL A 267 -6.93 -21.82 -6.74
CA VAL A 267 -5.57 -22.33 -6.89
C VAL A 267 -4.69 -21.70 -5.80
N ASP A 268 -3.69 -22.43 -5.34
CA ASP A 268 -2.67 -21.92 -4.44
C ASP A 268 -1.82 -20.84 -5.15
N VAL A 269 -1.76 -19.64 -4.57
CA VAL A 269 -1.00 -18.49 -5.08
C VAL A 269 0.49 -18.80 -5.13
N SER A 270 1.01 -19.64 -4.23
CA SER A 270 2.41 -20.04 -4.19
C SER A 270 2.83 -20.93 -5.37
N ALA A 271 1.87 -21.46 -6.14
CA ALA A 271 2.14 -22.28 -7.32
C ALA A 271 2.66 -21.46 -8.52
N PHE A 272 2.59 -20.12 -8.47
CA PHE A 272 2.96 -19.24 -9.58
C PHE A 272 4.32 -18.58 -9.35
N SER A 273 5.28 -18.86 -10.22
CA SER A 273 6.60 -18.21 -10.21
C SER A 273 6.68 -16.97 -11.12
N VAL A 274 5.71 -16.83 -12.02
CA VAL A 274 5.54 -15.71 -12.96
C VAL A 274 4.26 -14.97 -12.56
N PHE A 275 4.34 -13.65 -12.42
CA PHE A 275 3.25 -12.86 -11.86
C PHE A 275 2.09 -12.72 -12.85
N ARG A 276 2.38 -12.61 -14.14
CA ARG A 276 1.38 -12.67 -15.22
C ARG A 276 0.48 -13.91 -15.14
N ASP A 277 1.04 -15.07 -14.84
CA ASP A 277 0.25 -16.30 -14.72
C ASP A 277 -0.68 -16.25 -13.49
N LEU A 278 -0.20 -15.70 -12.36
CA LEU A 278 -1.04 -15.44 -11.19
C LEU A 278 -2.18 -14.47 -11.54
N VAL A 279 -1.89 -13.41 -12.29
CA VAL A 279 -2.89 -12.42 -12.69
C VAL A 279 -3.98 -13.08 -13.54
N LEU A 280 -3.60 -13.85 -14.55
CA LEU A 280 -4.54 -14.49 -15.47
C LEU A 280 -5.35 -15.62 -14.81
N ALA A 281 -4.70 -16.45 -13.99
CA ALA A 281 -5.31 -17.65 -13.42
C ALA A 281 -6.09 -17.37 -12.13
N VAL A 282 -5.69 -16.37 -11.34
CA VAL A 282 -6.28 -16.08 -10.03
C VAL A 282 -6.94 -14.70 -10.00
N TRP A 283 -6.19 -13.63 -10.32
CA TRP A 283 -6.69 -12.27 -10.12
C TRP A 283 -7.86 -11.90 -11.03
N VAL A 284 -7.77 -12.20 -12.33
CA VAL A 284 -8.83 -11.86 -13.29
C VAL A 284 -10.15 -12.54 -12.94
N PRO A 285 -10.21 -13.87 -12.70
CA PRO A 285 -11.45 -14.51 -12.25
C PRO A 285 -11.97 -13.96 -10.92
N LEU A 286 -11.07 -13.71 -9.96
CA LEU A 286 -11.43 -13.19 -8.64
C LEU A 286 -12.02 -11.78 -8.72
N SER A 287 -11.36 -10.85 -9.41
CA SER A 287 -11.81 -9.46 -9.56
C SER A 287 -13.15 -9.37 -10.29
N VAL A 288 -13.37 -10.20 -11.32
CA VAL A 288 -14.68 -10.33 -11.97
C VAL A 288 -15.75 -10.79 -10.98
N ALA A 289 -15.48 -11.82 -10.19
CA ALA A 289 -16.42 -12.32 -9.18
C ALA A 289 -16.73 -11.26 -8.12
N LEU A 290 -15.72 -10.56 -7.60
CA LEU A 290 -15.87 -9.47 -6.63
C LEU A 290 -16.74 -8.34 -7.18
N ASN A 291 -16.53 -7.94 -8.43
CA ASN A 291 -17.38 -6.94 -9.09
C ASN A 291 -18.84 -7.42 -9.22
N GLN A 292 -19.08 -8.68 -9.59
CA GLN A 292 -20.45 -9.22 -9.66
C GLN A 292 -21.13 -9.31 -8.28
N ILE A 293 -20.37 -9.67 -7.23
CA ILE A 293 -20.87 -9.68 -5.84
C ILE A 293 -21.29 -8.27 -5.42
N ASN A 294 -20.44 -7.26 -5.67
CA ASN A 294 -20.77 -5.87 -5.36
C ASN A 294 -22.02 -5.40 -6.12
N ARG A 295 -22.11 -5.66 -7.43
CA ARG A 295 -23.29 -5.33 -8.23
C ARG A 295 -24.56 -5.99 -7.67
N SER A 296 -24.46 -7.24 -7.23
CA SER A 296 -25.57 -7.98 -6.59
C SER A 296 -26.03 -7.34 -5.28
N MET A 297 -25.14 -6.63 -4.58
CA MET A 297 -25.44 -5.85 -3.37
C MET A 297 -25.79 -4.37 -3.66
N GLY A 298 -25.93 -3.99 -4.94
CA GLY A 298 -26.22 -2.61 -5.34
C GLY A 298 -25.05 -1.65 -5.14
N LYS A 299 -23.80 -2.15 -5.15
CA LYS A 299 -22.57 -1.38 -5.06
C LYS A 299 -21.85 -1.35 -6.42
N ALA A 300 -21.01 -0.33 -6.59
CA ALA A 300 -20.12 -0.23 -7.76
C ALA A 300 -19.04 -1.32 -7.73
N ASP A 301 -18.41 -1.53 -8.87
CA ASP A 301 -17.25 -2.41 -9.00
C ASP A 301 -16.15 -1.99 -8.03
N VAL A 302 -15.56 -2.98 -7.32
CA VAL A 302 -14.42 -2.72 -6.43
C VAL A 302 -13.13 -2.57 -7.22
N TYR A 303 -13.04 -3.24 -8.37
CA TYR A 303 -11.88 -3.20 -9.24
C TYR A 303 -12.32 -3.05 -10.70
N PRO A 304 -12.63 -1.82 -11.16
CA PRO A 304 -13.15 -1.57 -12.51
C PRO A 304 -12.06 -1.44 -13.60
N PHE A 305 -10.91 -2.09 -13.42
CA PHE A 305 -9.77 -1.98 -14.33
C PHE A 305 -9.69 -3.17 -15.30
N VAL A 306 -9.18 -2.90 -16.50
CA VAL A 306 -8.86 -3.91 -17.51
C VAL A 306 -7.34 -4.06 -17.55
N ILE A 307 -6.87 -5.30 -17.66
CA ILE A 307 -5.44 -5.61 -17.68
C ILE A 307 -5.10 -6.22 -19.05
N PRO A 308 -4.73 -5.40 -20.06
CA PRO A 308 -4.31 -5.89 -21.36
C PRO A 308 -2.89 -6.50 -21.31
N ASP A 309 -2.49 -7.18 -22.40
CA ASP A 309 -1.19 -7.85 -22.48
C ASP A 309 0.03 -6.95 -22.17
N PRO A 310 0.10 -5.68 -22.62
CA PRO A 310 1.22 -4.80 -22.26
C PRO A 310 1.27 -4.48 -20.76
N VAL A 311 0.12 -4.38 -20.09
CA VAL A 311 0.07 -4.14 -18.63
C VAL A 311 0.52 -5.38 -17.87
N LEU A 312 0.21 -6.59 -18.36
CA LEU A 312 0.74 -7.83 -17.78
C LEU A 312 2.28 -7.86 -17.83
N ASP A 313 2.88 -7.41 -18.93
CA ASP A 313 4.34 -7.36 -19.07
C ASP A 313 4.97 -6.34 -18.10
N LYS A 314 4.31 -5.19 -17.90
CA LYS A 314 4.69 -4.19 -16.89
C LYS A 314 4.59 -4.74 -15.46
N LEU A 315 3.51 -5.45 -15.14
CA LEU A 315 3.30 -6.09 -13.83
C LEU A 315 4.36 -7.16 -13.55
N ASP A 316 4.70 -7.99 -14.55
CA ASP A 316 5.77 -8.99 -14.44
C ASP A 316 7.14 -8.35 -14.21
N PHE A 317 7.42 -7.22 -14.88
CA PHE A 317 8.64 -6.45 -14.67
C PHE A 317 8.75 -5.96 -13.22
N VAL A 318 7.70 -5.30 -12.72
CA VAL A 318 7.66 -4.79 -11.34
C VAL A 318 7.81 -5.92 -10.32
N ALA A 319 7.08 -7.03 -10.50
CA ALA A 319 7.20 -8.21 -9.64
C ALA A 319 8.62 -8.82 -9.68
N GLY A 320 9.34 -8.65 -10.79
CA GLY A 320 10.74 -9.04 -10.93
C GLY A 320 11.72 -8.23 -10.08
N LEU A 321 11.37 -6.99 -9.70
CA LEU A 321 12.23 -6.11 -8.89
C LEU A 321 12.34 -6.59 -7.44
N ALA A 322 11.26 -7.16 -6.88
CA ALA A 322 11.23 -7.71 -5.53
C ALA A 322 12.30 -8.79 -5.29
N ARG A 323 12.70 -9.52 -6.34
CA ARG A 323 13.72 -10.58 -6.27
C ARG A 323 15.16 -10.07 -6.29
N ARG A 324 15.37 -8.76 -6.41
CA ARG A 324 16.68 -8.09 -6.53
C ARG A 324 17.04 -7.24 -5.31
N GLY A 325 16.07 -6.97 -4.43
CA GLY A 325 16.26 -6.30 -3.13
C GLY A 325 16.81 -7.22 -2.06
#